data_AF-A0A509EEW8-F1
#
_entry.id   AF-A0A509EEW8-F1
#
_cell.length_a   1.000
_cell.length_b   1.000
_cell.length_c   1.000
_cell.angle_alpha   90.00
_cell.angle_beta   90.00
_cell.angle_gamma   90.00
#
_symmetry.space_group_name_H-M   'P 1'
#
loop_
_entity.id
_entity.type
_entity.pdbx_description
1 polymer ?
#
loop_
_entity_poly.entity_id
_entity_poly.type
_entity_poly.pdbx_seq_one_letter_code
_entity_poly.pdbx_strand_id
1 'polypeptide(L)'
;MWPHPVLLADIGGTYLRFAVLPAPGACPGPIRKMPTAGFPGPIAALQAYLDGPGTPRPRSAFLAVAGRVDGHVTRLTNAPWLIDLGDIGVALGLEAARLVNDYVPQAAALHVLDEANAADLARIGPVAAGRGPRLVLGPGTGLARLWRRRAAWPPPGTRRRRGSKRPRPATGSRRRPSVSSRACWAGSQATSP
;
A
#
# COMPACT_ATOMS: atom_id res chain seq x y z
N MET A 1 1.60 17.62 -2.01
CA MET A 1 0.41 16.81 -1.66
C MET A 1 0.24 15.77 -2.77
N TRP A 2 -0.16 14.54 -2.48
CA TRP A 2 -0.27 13.49 -3.51
C TRP A 2 -1.52 13.74 -4.38
N PRO A 3 -1.44 13.72 -5.73
CA PRO A 3 -2.59 14.00 -6.61
C PRO A 3 -3.70 12.94 -6.44
N HIS A 4 -4.95 13.36 -6.27
CA HIS A 4 -6.11 12.46 -6.17
C HIS A 4 -7.00 12.62 -7.42
N PRO A 5 -7.71 11.57 -7.87
CA PRO A 5 -7.85 10.24 -7.25
C PRO A 5 -6.56 9.40 -7.33
N VAL A 6 -6.35 8.53 -6.35
CA VAL A 6 -5.18 7.63 -6.28
C VAL A 6 -5.62 6.21 -6.58
N LEU A 7 -5.06 5.60 -7.61
CA LEU A 7 -5.17 4.17 -7.84
C LEU A 7 -4.32 3.41 -6.80
N LEU A 8 -4.92 2.49 -6.08
CA LEU A 8 -4.26 1.55 -5.19
C LEU A 8 -4.25 0.18 -5.85
N ALA A 9 -3.08 -0.44 -5.95
CA ALA A 9 -2.94 -1.78 -6.52
C ALA A 9 -2.12 -2.69 -5.58
N ASP A 10 -2.63 -3.89 -5.37
CA ASP A 10 -1.91 -5.04 -4.81
C ASP A 10 -1.77 -6.09 -5.92
N ILE A 11 -0.56 -6.21 -6.45
CA ILE A 11 -0.22 -7.02 -7.62
C ILE A 11 0.49 -8.28 -7.13
N GLY A 12 -0.29 -9.34 -6.98
CA GLY A 12 0.20 -10.69 -6.68
C GLY A 12 0.42 -11.54 -7.94
N GLY A 13 1.08 -12.67 -7.75
CA GLY A 13 1.31 -13.64 -8.83
C GLY A 13 0.03 -14.32 -9.34
N THR A 14 -0.94 -14.58 -8.46
CA THR A 14 -2.18 -15.29 -8.80
C THR A 14 -3.36 -14.33 -8.99
N TYR A 15 -3.45 -13.31 -8.12
CA TYR A 15 -4.54 -12.35 -8.13
C TYR A 15 -4.01 -10.93 -8.01
N LEU A 16 -4.77 -10.03 -8.62
CA LEU A 16 -4.65 -8.59 -8.54
C LEU A 16 -5.81 -8.06 -7.70
N ARG A 17 -5.55 -7.02 -6.92
CA ARG A 17 -6.60 -6.25 -6.23
C ARG A 17 -6.40 -4.78 -6.51
N PHE A 18 -7.48 -4.13 -6.93
CA PHE A 18 -7.47 -2.71 -7.26
C PHE A 18 -8.58 -1.97 -6.51
N ALA A 19 -8.28 -0.73 -6.10
CA ALA A 19 -9.22 0.22 -5.54
C ALA A 19 -8.81 1.64 -5.93
N VAL A 20 -9.74 2.59 -5.91
CA VAL A 20 -9.42 4.03 -6.10
C VAL A 20 -9.76 4.79 -4.83
N LEU A 21 -8.80 5.56 -4.32
CA LEU A 21 -9.00 6.52 -3.24
C LEU A 21 -9.37 7.89 -3.86
N PRO A 22 -10.62 8.34 -3.73
CA PRO A 22 -11.09 9.52 -4.46
C PRO A 22 -10.53 10.84 -3.93
N ALA A 23 -10.29 10.94 -2.62
CA ALA A 23 -9.81 12.16 -1.97
C ALA A 23 -9.04 11.85 -0.67
N PRO A 24 -8.22 12.78 -0.17
CA PRO A 24 -7.55 12.62 1.12
C PRO A 24 -8.57 12.44 2.24
N GLY A 25 -8.43 11.39 3.04
CA GLY A 25 -9.34 11.09 4.14
C GLY A 25 -10.68 10.48 3.72
N ALA A 26 -10.92 10.24 2.43
CA ALA A 26 -12.07 9.45 1.98
C ALA A 26 -11.83 7.94 2.18
N CYS A 27 -12.89 7.15 2.09
CA CYS A 27 -12.76 5.71 1.92
C CYS A 27 -12.33 5.37 0.49
N PRO A 28 -11.45 4.37 0.29
CA PRO A 28 -11.28 3.77 -1.01
C PRO A 28 -12.62 3.22 -1.54
N GLY A 29 -12.81 3.26 -2.85
CA GLY A 29 -13.89 2.54 -3.51
C GLY A 29 -13.79 1.02 -3.32
N PRO A 30 -14.78 0.26 -3.80
CA PRO A 30 -14.81 -1.19 -3.64
C PRO A 30 -13.57 -1.84 -4.25
N ILE A 31 -13.03 -2.84 -3.54
CA ILE A 31 -11.90 -3.63 -4.03
C ILE A 31 -12.41 -4.55 -5.13
N ARG A 32 -11.79 -4.47 -6.31
CA ARG A 32 -12.01 -5.44 -7.38
C ARG A 32 -10.85 -6.43 -7.40
N LYS A 33 -11.17 -7.72 -7.23
CA LYS A 33 -10.21 -8.83 -7.35
C LYS A 33 -10.27 -9.37 -8.78
N MET A 34 -9.12 -9.55 -9.43
CA MET A 34 -9.00 -10.00 -10.82
C MET A 34 -7.90 -11.06 -10.93
N PRO A 35 -8.06 -12.12 -11.74
CA PRO A 35 -7.02 -13.14 -11.90
C PRO A 35 -5.85 -12.58 -12.71
N THR A 36 -4.61 -12.74 -12.22
CA THR A 36 -3.41 -12.24 -12.92
C THR A 36 -3.26 -12.90 -14.29
N ALA A 37 -3.52 -14.21 -14.38
CA ALA A 37 -3.45 -14.98 -15.63
C ALA A 37 -4.49 -14.56 -16.69
N GLY A 38 -5.49 -13.74 -16.33
CA GLY A 38 -6.49 -13.23 -17.27
C GLY A 38 -5.98 -12.08 -18.14
N PHE A 39 -4.74 -11.61 -17.94
CA PHE A 39 -4.20 -10.45 -18.65
C PHE A 39 -2.81 -10.74 -19.23
N PRO A 40 -2.49 -10.19 -20.42
CA PRO A 40 -1.17 -10.36 -21.03
C PRO A 40 -0.08 -9.58 -20.28
N GLY A 41 -0.44 -8.57 -19.50
CA GLY A 41 0.50 -7.74 -18.75
C GLY A 41 -0.18 -6.77 -17.79
N PRO A 42 0.63 -6.03 -16.99
CA PRO A 42 0.11 -5.16 -15.94
C PRO A 42 -0.71 -3.98 -16.48
N ILE A 43 -0.29 -3.37 -17.59
CA ILE A 43 -1.01 -2.24 -18.19
C ILE A 43 -2.40 -2.66 -18.65
N ALA A 44 -2.52 -3.82 -19.31
CA ALA A 44 -3.81 -4.35 -19.76
C ALA A 44 -4.76 -4.62 -18.58
N ALA A 45 -4.24 -5.18 -17.48
CA ALA A 45 -5.04 -5.41 -16.26
C ALA A 45 -5.52 -4.10 -15.61
N LEU A 46 -4.65 -3.09 -15.57
CA LEU A 46 -4.95 -1.77 -15.02
C LEU A 46 -6.00 -1.03 -15.86
N GLN A 47 -5.85 -1.03 -17.18
CA GLN A 47 -6.83 -0.44 -18.09
C GLN A 47 -8.19 -1.13 -17.98
N ALA A 48 -8.21 -2.47 -17.99
CA ALA A 48 -9.44 -3.24 -17.80
C ALA A 48 -10.16 -2.92 -16.48
N TYR A 49 -9.41 -2.66 -15.40
CA TYR A 49 -10.01 -2.19 -14.14
C TYR A 49 -10.60 -0.79 -14.27
N LEU A 50 -9.86 0.14 -14.88
CA LEU A 50 -10.25 1.55 -15.00
C LEU A 50 -11.38 1.81 -16.00
N ASP A 51 -11.56 0.94 -16.98
CA ASP A 51 -12.67 0.98 -17.92
C ASP A 51 -13.97 0.41 -17.32
N GLY A 52 -13.89 -0.17 -16.12
CA GLY A 52 -15.05 -0.62 -15.37
C GLY A 52 -15.97 0.54 -14.96
N PRO A 53 -17.30 0.37 -15.02
CA PRO A 53 -18.26 1.44 -14.75
C PRO A 53 -18.11 2.01 -13.35
N GLY A 54 -18.20 3.34 -13.24
CA GLY A 54 -18.11 4.07 -11.97
C GLY A 54 -16.69 4.19 -11.40
N THR A 55 -15.65 3.75 -12.12
CA THR A 55 -14.26 3.86 -11.66
C THR A 55 -13.71 5.27 -11.97
N PRO A 56 -13.33 6.08 -10.95
CA PRO A 56 -12.77 7.40 -11.20
C PRO A 56 -11.41 7.28 -11.91
N ARG A 57 -11.15 8.16 -12.88
CA ARG A 57 -9.83 8.22 -13.53
C ARG A 57 -8.77 8.69 -12.52
N PRO A 58 -7.72 7.90 -12.26
CA PRO A 58 -6.69 8.27 -11.30
C PRO A 58 -5.75 9.33 -11.88
N ARG A 59 -5.29 10.22 -11.00
CA ARG A 59 -4.19 11.16 -11.31
C ARG A 59 -2.84 10.63 -10.84
N SER A 60 -2.87 9.63 -9.96
CA SER A 60 -1.66 9.00 -9.44
C SER A 60 -1.89 7.54 -9.07
N ALA A 61 -0.81 6.78 -8.89
CA ALA A 61 -0.88 5.38 -8.49
C ALA A 61 0.07 5.02 -7.34
N PHE A 62 -0.38 4.11 -6.48
CA PHE A 62 0.44 3.43 -5.48
C PHE A 62 0.31 1.92 -5.70
N LEU A 63 1.37 1.32 -6.22
CA LEU A 63 1.43 -0.07 -6.64
C LEU A 63 2.30 -0.86 -5.67
N ALA A 64 1.70 -1.81 -4.98
CA ALA A 64 2.37 -2.80 -4.15
C ALA A 64 2.49 -4.10 -4.95
N VAL A 65 3.68 -4.70 -4.99
CA VAL A 65 3.95 -5.89 -5.80
C VAL A 65 4.60 -6.98 -4.97
N ALA A 66 4.14 -8.22 -5.19
CA ALA A 66 4.79 -9.41 -4.67
C ALA A 66 6.14 -9.62 -5.37
N GLY A 67 7.23 -9.29 -4.67
CA GLY A 67 8.59 -9.44 -5.18
C GLY A 67 9.53 -8.32 -4.77
N ARG A 68 10.79 -8.45 -5.18
CA ARG A 68 11.82 -7.43 -4.97
C ARG A 68 11.61 -6.31 -5.99
N VAL A 69 11.45 -5.08 -5.49
CA VAL A 69 11.40 -3.88 -6.34
C VAL A 69 12.80 -3.29 -6.47
N ASP A 70 13.30 -3.24 -7.70
CA ASP A 70 14.59 -2.66 -8.04
C ASP A 70 14.37 -1.31 -8.72
N GLY A 71 14.43 -0.24 -7.92
CA GLY A 71 14.16 1.12 -8.39
C GLY A 71 12.71 1.31 -8.80
N HIS A 72 12.46 1.34 -10.12
CA HIS A 72 11.15 1.56 -10.74
C HIS A 72 10.62 0.35 -11.49
N VAL A 73 11.35 -0.77 -11.46
CA VAL A 73 11.05 -1.98 -12.21
C VAL A 73 10.98 -3.18 -11.27
N THR A 74 10.07 -4.09 -11.54
CA THR A 74 10.01 -5.39 -10.86
C THR A 74 9.51 -6.46 -11.82
N ARG A 75 10.04 -7.67 -11.68
CA ARG A 75 9.54 -8.85 -12.40
C ARG A 75 8.73 -9.70 -11.43
N LEU A 76 7.52 -10.10 -11.83
CA LEU A 76 6.76 -11.04 -11.01
C LEU A 76 7.43 -12.42 -11.05
N THR A 77 7.52 -13.07 -9.90
CA THR A 77 8.13 -14.41 -9.81
C THR A 77 7.26 -15.48 -10.46
N ASN A 78 5.93 -15.32 -10.38
CA ASN A 78 4.94 -16.33 -10.80
C ASN A 78 4.18 -15.95 -12.08
N ALA A 79 4.59 -14.88 -12.77
CA ALA A 79 4.01 -14.45 -14.04
C ALA A 79 5.11 -13.81 -14.90
N PRO A 80 5.05 -13.90 -16.25
CA PRO A 80 6.07 -13.34 -17.14
C PRO A 80 6.00 -11.80 -17.24
N TRP A 81 5.50 -11.13 -16.21
CA TRP A 81 5.25 -9.69 -16.22
C TRP A 81 6.49 -8.93 -15.80
N LEU A 82 6.88 -8.00 -16.66
CA LEU A 82 7.71 -6.87 -16.29
C LEU A 82 6.79 -5.72 -15.90
N ILE A 83 6.92 -5.25 -14.66
CA ILE A 83 6.20 -4.09 -14.15
C ILE A 83 7.18 -2.94 -14.15
N ASP A 84 6.99 -2.01 -15.07
CA ASP A 84 7.74 -0.77 -15.17
C ASP A 84 6.82 0.41 -14.77
N LEU A 85 7.25 1.18 -13.77
CA LEU A 85 6.46 2.30 -13.26
C LEU A 85 6.37 3.46 -14.26
N GLY A 86 7.38 3.64 -15.11
CA GLY A 86 7.40 4.63 -16.17
C GLY A 86 6.39 4.30 -17.27
N ASP A 87 6.40 3.06 -17.75
CA ASP A 87 5.45 2.60 -18.78
C ASP A 87 4.00 2.70 -18.29
N ILE A 88 3.75 2.32 -17.03
CA ILE A 88 2.42 2.46 -16.40
C ILE A 88 2.05 3.94 -16.27
N GLY A 89 2.99 4.80 -15.88
CA GLY A 89 2.77 6.24 -15.76
C GLY A 89 2.33 6.86 -17.09
N VAL A 90 3.01 6.52 -18.19
CA VAL A 90 2.67 6.98 -19.53
C VAL A 90 1.33 6.41 -19.99
N ALA A 91 1.13 5.09 -19.86
CA ALA A 91 -0.07 4.42 -20.37
C ALA A 91 -1.37 4.87 -19.66
N LEU A 92 -1.28 5.31 -18.41
CA LEU A 92 -2.42 5.78 -17.62
C LEU A 92 -2.49 7.30 -17.48
N GLY A 93 -1.52 8.05 -18.01
CA GLY A 93 -1.47 9.51 -17.89
C GLY A 93 -1.30 10.00 -16.45
N LEU A 94 -0.50 9.31 -15.63
CA LEU A 94 -0.33 9.62 -14.21
C LEU A 94 0.65 10.77 -14.00
N GLU A 95 0.30 11.68 -13.09
CA GLU A 95 1.19 12.76 -12.63
C GLU A 95 2.23 12.27 -11.61
N ALA A 96 1.88 11.21 -10.87
CA ALA A 96 2.74 10.63 -9.87
C ALA A 96 2.47 9.13 -9.73
N ALA A 97 3.52 8.34 -9.54
CA ALA A 97 3.36 6.93 -9.26
C ALA A 97 4.41 6.46 -8.23
N ARG A 98 4.05 5.44 -7.47
CA ARG A 98 4.96 4.77 -6.53
C ARG A 98 4.85 3.27 -6.69
N LEU A 99 5.99 2.62 -6.86
CA LEU A 99 6.14 1.17 -6.82
C LEU A 99 6.83 0.77 -5.52
N VAL A 100 6.25 -0.20 -4.81
CA VAL A 100 6.83 -0.74 -3.57
C VAL A 100 6.62 -2.24 -3.49
N ASN A 101 7.42 -2.91 -2.67
CA ASN A 101 7.15 -4.27 -2.25
C ASN A 101 5.85 -4.34 -1.41
N ASP A 102 5.13 -5.45 -1.51
CA ASP A 102 3.87 -5.76 -0.82
C ASP A 102 3.92 -5.70 0.72
N TYR A 103 5.08 -5.91 1.36
CA TYR A 103 5.20 -5.74 2.81
C TYR A 103 5.22 -4.27 3.26
N VAL A 104 5.53 -3.33 2.36
CA VAL A 104 5.58 -1.89 2.70
C VAL A 104 4.22 -1.38 3.19
N PRO A 105 3.09 -1.56 2.47
CA PRO A 105 1.78 -1.17 2.98
C PRO A 105 1.36 -1.97 4.22
N GLN A 106 1.72 -3.25 4.33
CA GLN A 106 1.43 -4.04 5.55
C GLN A 106 2.13 -3.49 6.78
N ALA A 107 3.41 -3.11 6.66
CA ALA A 107 4.15 -2.47 7.74
C ALA A 107 3.59 -1.08 8.07
N ALA A 108 3.06 -0.35 7.09
CA ALA A 108 2.37 0.91 7.31
C ALA A 108 1.03 0.71 8.06
N ALA A 109 0.31 -0.38 7.77
CA ALA A 109 -0.95 -0.73 8.43
C ALA A 109 -0.79 -0.90 9.94
N LEU A 110 0.37 -1.40 10.42
CA LEU A 110 0.69 -1.51 11.85
C LEU A 110 0.64 -0.18 12.62
N HIS A 111 0.57 0.97 11.94
CA HIS A 111 0.44 2.29 12.56
C HIS A 111 -1.00 2.77 12.69
N VAL A 112 -1.95 2.13 12.01
CA VAL A 112 -3.37 2.53 11.96
C VAL A 112 -4.32 1.43 12.44
N LEU A 113 -3.83 0.18 12.54
CA LEU A 113 -4.58 -0.93 13.12
C LEU A 113 -4.84 -0.69 14.61
N ASP A 114 -6.07 -0.94 15.03
CA ASP A 114 -6.49 -0.92 16.42
C ASP A 114 -6.21 -2.29 17.04
N GLU A 115 -5.27 -2.35 17.99
CA GLU A 115 -4.84 -3.58 18.66
C GLU A 115 -5.95 -4.22 19.52
N ALA A 116 -7.01 -3.46 19.82
CA ALA A 116 -8.19 -3.97 20.50
C ALA A 116 -9.22 -4.58 19.54
N ASN A 117 -9.06 -4.43 18.21
CA ASN A 117 -10.02 -4.96 17.25
C ASN A 117 -9.76 -6.44 16.93
N ALA A 118 -10.52 -7.32 17.57
CA ALA A 118 -10.45 -8.75 17.35
C ALA A 118 -10.91 -9.20 15.94
N ALA A 119 -11.65 -8.36 15.21
CA ALA A 119 -12.07 -8.68 13.84
C ALA A 119 -10.90 -8.59 12.85
N ASP A 120 -9.91 -7.73 13.11
CA ASP A 120 -8.74 -7.55 12.25
C ASP A 120 -7.50 -8.29 12.78
N LEU A 121 -7.44 -8.54 14.10
CA LEU A 121 -6.25 -9.04 14.77
C LEU A 121 -6.59 -10.16 15.76
N ALA A 122 -5.99 -11.34 15.53
CA ALA A 122 -5.91 -12.39 16.54
C ALA A 122 -4.61 -12.25 17.34
N ARG A 123 -4.73 -12.22 18.68
CA ARG A 123 -3.57 -12.15 19.57
C ARG A 123 -2.92 -13.52 19.73
N ILE A 124 -1.60 -13.59 19.52
CA ILE A 124 -0.79 -14.78 19.80
C ILE A 124 0.15 -14.46 20.96
N GLY A 125 -0.03 -15.15 22.09
CA GLY A 125 0.81 -15.00 23.29
C GLY A 125 0.60 -13.70 24.09
N PRO A 126 1.34 -13.54 25.20
CA PRO A 126 1.27 -12.35 26.05
C PRO A 126 1.94 -11.13 25.41
N VAL A 127 1.39 -9.93 25.64
CA VAL A 127 1.97 -8.67 25.16
C VAL A 127 2.92 -8.10 26.21
N ALA A 128 4.20 -7.97 25.86
CA ALA A 128 5.09 -7.12 26.63
C ALA A 128 4.67 -5.66 26.44
N ALA A 129 4.28 -4.99 27.53
CA ALA A 129 3.95 -3.57 27.50
C ALA A 129 5.21 -2.78 27.10
N GLY A 130 5.14 -2.01 26.00
CA GLY A 130 6.28 -1.20 25.57
C GLY A 130 6.16 -0.59 24.18
N ARG A 131 6.96 0.45 23.94
CA ARG A 131 7.12 1.08 22.61
C ARG A 131 8.39 0.55 21.95
N GLY A 132 8.28 -0.57 21.23
CA GLY A 132 9.38 -1.21 20.51
C GLY A 132 9.26 -1.13 18.98
N PRO A 133 10.32 -1.52 18.24
CA PRO A 133 10.20 -1.81 16.81
C PRO A 133 9.14 -2.89 16.58
N ARG A 134 8.44 -2.82 15.44
CA ARG A 134 7.46 -3.82 15.02
C ARG A 134 7.95 -4.51 13.75
N LEU A 135 7.62 -5.78 13.61
CA LEU A 135 8.01 -6.62 12.48
C LEU A 135 6.74 -7.20 11.85
N VAL A 136 6.66 -7.18 10.51
CA VAL A 136 5.65 -7.93 9.77
C VAL A 136 6.32 -9.18 9.20
N LEU A 137 5.69 -10.32 9.46
CA LEU A 137 6.08 -11.62 8.92
C LEU A 137 4.84 -12.25 8.30
N GLY A 138 4.95 -12.72 7.06
CA GLY A 138 3.90 -13.44 6.37
C GLY A 138 4.45 -14.79 5.91
N PRO A 139 4.01 -15.92 6.52
CA PRO A 139 4.27 -17.23 5.94
C PRO A 139 3.43 -17.36 4.65
N GLY A 140 4.10 -17.30 3.50
CA GLY A 140 3.52 -17.56 2.18
C GLY A 140 4.38 -18.55 1.39
N THR A 141 4.12 -18.72 0.09
CA THR A 141 4.92 -19.59 -0.80
C THR A 141 6.38 -19.14 -0.95
N GLY A 142 6.71 -17.91 -0.56
CA GLY A 142 8.06 -17.46 -0.26
C GLY A 142 8.10 -16.82 1.13
N LEU A 143 9.07 -17.19 1.96
CA LEU A 143 9.23 -16.63 3.30
C LEU A 143 9.87 -15.23 3.19
N ALA A 144 9.05 -14.18 3.19
CA ALA A 144 9.52 -12.80 3.12
C ALA A 144 9.45 -12.10 4.49
N ARG A 145 10.43 -11.21 4.76
CA ARG A 145 10.59 -10.52 6.05
C ARG A 145 10.84 -9.03 5.81
N LEU A 146 10.06 -8.14 6.44
CA LEU A 146 10.31 -6.69 6.41
C LEU A 146 10.45 -6.13 7.83
N TRP A 147 11.63 -5.59 8.15
CA TRP A 147 11.93 -4.96 9.44
C TRP A 147 11.86 -3.43 9.37
N ARG A 148 11.13 -2.80 10.30
CA ARG A 148 11.07 -1.34 10.40
C ARG A 148 11.30 -0.85 11.83
N ARG A 149 12.39 -0.08 12.01
CA ARG A 149 12.55 0.83 13.15
C ARG A 149 11.68 2.07 12.90
N ARG A 150 10.90 2.54 13.89
CA ARG A 150 10.14 3.81 13.77
C ARG A 150 11.12 4.98 13.52
N ALA A 151 11.34 5.33 12.25
CA ALA A 151 11.77 6.65 11.84
C ALA A 151 10.57 7.35 11.19
N ALA A 152 10.39 8.66 11.41
CA ALA A 152 9.33 9.42 10.77
C ALA A 152 9.45 9.33 9.23
N TRP A 153 8.32 9.36 8.51
CA TRP A 153 8.33 9.52 7.06
C TRP A 153 9.06 10.83 6.74
N PRO A 154 10.14 10.83 5.94
CA PRO A 154 10.71 12.09 5.48
C PRO A 154 9.66 12.75 4.58
N PRO A 155 9.27 14.01 4.82
CA PRO A 155 8.38 14.71 3.90
C PRO A 155 8.97 14.67 2.47
N PRO A 156 8.13 14.58 1.43
CA PRO A 156 8.61 14.61 0.05
C PRO A 156 9.49 15.86 -0.15
N GLY A 157 10.74 15.67 -0.62
CA GLY A 157 11.65 16.77 -0.98
C GLY A 157 12.90 16.95 -0.11
N THR A 158 13.16 16.12 0.90
CA THR A 158 14.39 16.28 1.70
C THR A 158 15.57 15.52 1.12
N ARG A 159 16.41 16.19 0.31
CA ARG A 159 17.81 15.75 0.08
C ARG A 159 18.51 15.64 1.44
N ARG A 160 19.02 14.45 1.77
CA ARG A 160 19.83 14.23 2.98
C ARG A 160 21.13 15.02 2.87
N ARG A 161 21.26 16.12 3.61
CA ARG A 161 22.58 16.66 3.99
C ARG A 161 23.13 15.84 5.15
N ARG A 162 24.41 15.47 5.03
CA ARG A 162 25.18 14.71 6.02
C ARG A 162 25.38 15.55 7.29
N GLY A 163 25.00 14.98 8.44
CA GLY A 163 25.60 15.15 9.77
C GLY A 163 25.62 16.53 10.45
N SER A 164 24.87 16.67 11.56
CA SER A 164 25.44 17.02 12.88
C SER A 164 24.39 16.81 13.98
N LYS A 165 24.82 16.37 15.16
CA LYS A 165 24.00 16.10 16.35
C LYS A 165 23.69 17.40 17.09
N ARG A 166 22.40 17.71 17.35
CA ARG A 166 21.96 18.57 18.47
C ARG A 166 20.57 18.14 19.00
N PRO A 167 20.27 18.36 20.29
CA PRO A 167 19.13 17.72 20.97
C PRO A 167 17.78 18.44 20.73
N ARG A 168 16.69 17.70 20.95
CA ARG A 168 15.29 18.11 20.76
C ARG A 168 14.73 18.81 22.01
N PRO A 169 13.85 19.83 21.86
CA PRO A 169 12.89 20.19 22.91
C PRO A 169 11.52 19.52 22.71
N ALA A 170 10.72 19.61 23.77
CA ALA A 170 9.55 18.80 24.10
C ALA A 170 8.29 19.04 23.25
N THR A 171 7.39 18.07 23.39
CA THR A 171 6.13 17.82 22.68
C THR A 171 5.03 18.85 22.93
N GLY A 172 4.37 19.29 21.85
CA GLY A 172 3.00 19.82 21.87
C GLY A 172 2.05 18.85 21.16
N SER A 173 0.98 18.44 21.82
CA SER A 173 -0.03 17.52 21.29
C SER A 173 -0.98 18.26 20.35
N ARG A 174 -0.86 18.01 19.03
CA ARG A 174 -1.92 18.33 18.08
C ARG A 174 -2.75 17.08 17.81
N ARG A 175 -4.00 17.08 18.26
CA ARG A 175 -5.01 16.09 17.85
C ARG A 175 -5.16 16.14 16.33
N ARG A 176 -5.02 14.99 15.68
CA ARG A 176 -5.30 14.83 14.25
C ARG A 176 -6.79 14.51 14.06
N PRO A 177 -7.44 15.01 13.00
CA PRO A 177 -8.81 14.62 12.69
C PRO A 177 -8.86 13.12 12.43
N SER A 178 -9.72 12.41 13.17
CA SER A 178 -9.97 10.99 13.02
C SER A 178 -11.03 10.79 11.94
N VAL A 179 -10.61 10.46 10.73
CA VAL A 179 -11.46 9.63 9.88
C VAL A 179 -11.30 8.21 10.38
N SER A 180 -12.38 7.63 10.87
CA SER A 180 -12.39 6.25 11.33
C SER A 180 -12.21 5.33 10.11
N SER A 181 -11.01 4.78 9.94
CA SER A 181 -10.67 3.71 8.98
C SER A 181 -11.64 2.52 9.05
N ARG A 182 -12.37 2.38 10.16
CA ARG A 182 -13.36 1.32 10.45
C ARG A 182 -14.50 1.23 9.43
N ALA A 183 -14.99 2.36 8.92
CA ALA A 183 -16.15 2.35 8.03
C ALA A 183 -15.81 1.89 6.59
N CYS A 184 -14.54 2.02 6.20
CA CYS A 184 -14.15 1.84 4.80
C CYS A 184 -13.93 0.38 4.41
N TRP A 185 -13.55 -0.50 5.35
CA TRP A 185 -13.11 -1.88 5.04
C TRP A 185 -14.08 -2.97 5.49
N ALA A 186 -15.09 -2.64 6.30
CA ALA A 186 -16.08 -3.61 6.78
C ALA A 186 -16.96 -4.21 5.66
N GLY A 187 -17.07 -3.53 4.51
CA GLY A 187 -17.91 -3.96 3.38
C GLY A 187 -17.21 -4.80 2.30
N SER A 188 -15.88 -4.98 2.34
CA SER A 188 -15.13 -5.61 1.24
C SER A 188 -14.80 -7.10 1.44
N GLN A 189 -15.15 -7.69 2.58
CA GLN A 189 -14.86 -9.11 2.89
C GLN A 189 -16.01 -10.08 2.54
N ALA A 190 -17.19 -9.57 2.17
CA ALA A 190 -18.32 -10.41 1.81
C ALA A 190 -18.41 -10.58 0.29
N THR A 191 -17.63 -11.51 -0.28
CA THR A 191 -18.03 -12.30 -1.47
C THR A 191 -16.91 -13.29 -1.84
N SER A 192 -17.10 -14.55 -1.45
CA SER A 192 -16.80 -15.75 -2.25
C SER A 192 -17.17 -16.99 -1.42
N PRO A 193 -18.01 -17.92 -1.93
CA PRO A 193 -17.79 -19.33 -1.67
C PRO A 193 -16.50 -19.82 -2.35
#